data_AF-A0A6L6Q7G2-F1
#
_entry.id   AF-A0A6L6Q7G2-F1
#
_cell.length_a   1.000
_cell.length_b   1.000
_cell.length_c   1.000
_cell.angle_alpha   90.00
_cell.angle_beta   90.00
_cell.angle_gamma   90.00
#
_symmetry.space_group_name_H-M   'P 1'
#
loop_
_entity.id
_entity.type
_entity.pdbx_description
1 polymer ?
#
loop_
_entity_poly.entity_id
_entity_poly.type
_entity_poly.pdbx_seq_one_letter_code
_entity_poly.pdbx_strand_id
1 'polypeptide(L)'
;MIEGKSLRSDLHHLDRALQALQQAMLQACGGAAAGWMAPLPLLIAEVDEYLDDEEAPALAVERDLHARAERLLGPQPPSDAVFRTQYDALRAAHPAVASAHEALLHVMAQLPAHPMA
;
A
#
# COMPACT_ATOMS: atom_id res chain seq x y z
N MET A 1 -18.70 -5.16 -19.57
CA MET A 1 -19.28 -5.68 -18.31
C MET A 1 -18.36 -6.79 -17.77
N ILE A 2 -17.15 -6.42 -17.35
CA ILE A 2 -16.15 -7.30 -16.68
C ILE A 2 -15.48 -6.53 -15.52
N GLU A 3 -16.04 -5.39 -15.10
CA GLU A 3 -15.32 -4.47 -14.21
C GLU A 3 -15.37 -4.93 -12.74
N GLY A 4 -16.53 -5.30 -12.18
CA GLY A 4 -16.64 -5.57 -10.73
C GLY A 4 -15.84 -6.76 -10.18
N LYS A 5 -15.53 -7.79 -10.98
CA LYS A 5 -14.71 -8.94 -10.52
C LYS A 5 -13.21 -8.67 -10.57
N SER A 6 -12.74 -7.82 -11.50
CA SER A 6 -11.33 -7.41 -11.54
C SER A 6 -11.02 -6.54 -10.33
N LEU A 7 -11.89 -5.55 -10.09
CA LEU A 7 -11.69 -4.52 -9.07
C LEU A 7 -11.44 -5.08 -7.65
N ARG A 8 -12.37 -5.90 -7.15
CA ARG A 8 -12.20 -6.54 -5.83
C ARG A 8 -10.98 -7.47 -5.76
N SER A 9 -10.64 -8.15 -6.86
CA SER A 9 -9.43 -8.97 -6.92
C SER A 9 -8.16 -8.12 -6.84
N ASP A 10 -8.17 -6.96 -7.47
CA ASP A 10 -7.04 -6.04 -7.50
C ASP A 10 -6.81 -5.41 -6.12
N LEU A 11 -7.89 -5.08 -5.39
CA LEU A 11 -7.81 -4.66 -3.99
C LEU A 11 -7.28 -5.76 -3.06
N HIS A 12 -7.69 -7.02 -3.24
CA HIS A 12 -7.10 -8.13 -2.47
C HIS A 12 -5.60 -8.30 -2.74
N HIS A 13 -5.14 -8.07 -3.97
CA HIS A 13 -3.71 -8.08 -4.27
C HIS A 13 -2.98 -6.91 -3.60
N LEU A 14 -3.59 -5.72 -3.60
CA LEU A 14 -3.04 -4.54 -2.93
C LEU A 14 -2.92 -4.77 -1.42
N ASP A 15 -3.99 -5.21 -0.78
CA ASP A 15 -4.02 -5.53 0.65
C ASP A 15 -2.90 -6.50 1.03
N ARG A 16 -2.80 -7.63 0.34
CA ARG A 16 -1.75 -8.63 0.60
C ARG A 16 -0.34 -8.08 0.43
N ALA A 17 -0.12 -7.21 -0.56
CA ALA A 17 1.18 -6.59 -0.77
C ALA A 17 1.52 -5.59 0.35
N LEU A 18 0.54 -4.80 0.81
CA LEU A 18 0.71 -3.89 1.93
C LEU A 18 0.97 -4.63 3.24
N GLN A 19 0.24 -5.71 3.52
CA GLN A 19 0.45 -6.56 4.69
C GLN A 19 1.84 -7.23 4.65
N ALA A 20 2.27 -7.73 3.49
CA ALA A 20 3.61 -8.29 3.33
C ALA A 20 4.71 -7.26 3.61
N LEU A 21 4.52 -6.01 3.15
CA LEU A 21 5.43 -4.91 3.44
C LEU A 21 5.44 -4.57 4.93
N GLN A 22 4.28 -4.44 5.56
CA GLN A 22 4.17 -4.17 6.99
C GLN A 22 4.90 -5.24 7.81
N GLN A 23 4.71 -6.52 7.47
CA GLN A 23 5.39 -7.61 8.14
C GLN A 23 6.91 -7.54 7.94
N ALA A 24 7.39 -7.26 6.74
CA ALA A 24 8.81 -7.07 6.48
C ALA A 24 9.39 -5.91 7.32
N MET A 25 8.65 -4.81 7.45
CA MET A 25 9.05 -3.67 8.28
C MET A 25 9.10 -4.03 9.77
N LEU A 26 8.09 -4.73 10.28
CA LEU A 26 8.07 -5.19 11.68
C LEU A 26 9.25 -6.12 11.96
N GLN A 27 9.53 -7.08 11.09
CA GLN A 27 10.68 -7.98 11.25
C GLN A 27 12.02 -7.22 11.25
N ALA A 28 12.18 -6.23 10.36
CA ALA A 28 13.37 -5.39 10.33
C ALA A 28 13.54 -4.55 11.62
N CYS A 29 12.44 -4.15 12.27
CA CYS A 29 12.42 -3.43 13.54
C CYS A 29 12.44 -4.33 14.78
N GLY A 30 12.72 -5.63 14.65
CA GLY A 30 12.77 -6.57 15.79
C GLY A 30 11.39 -7.00 16.32
N GLY A 31 10.34 -6.88 15.51
CA GLY A 31 8.97 -7.34 15.79
C GLY A 31 8.08 -6.34 16.51
N ALA A 32 8.58 -5.15 16.85
CA ALA A 32 7.81 -4.11 17.54
C ALA A 32 7.38 -2.99 16.59
N ALA A 33 6.11 -2.59 16.66
CA ALA A 33 5.59 -1.43 15.94
C ALA A 33 6.05 -0.14 16.63
N ALA A 34 6.69 0.74 15.88
CA ALA A 34 7.00 2.10 16.32
C ALA A 34 5.90 3.07 15.88
N GLY A 35 5.70 4.16 16.62
CA GLY A 35 4.63 5.14 16.31
C GLY A 35 4.73 5.76 14.92
N TRP A 36 5.95 5.90 14.37
CA TRP A 36 6.15 6.40 13.01
C TRP A 36 5.61 5.45 11.94
N MET A 37 5.38 4.17 12.24
CA MET A 37 4.89 3.18 11.27
C MET A 37 3.38 3.28 11.04
N ALA A 38 2.64 4.05 11.85
CA ALA A 38 1.18 4.13 11.84
C ALA A 38 0.52 4.41 10.46
N PRO A 39 1.10 5.20 9.55
CA PRO A 39 0.48 5.46 8.25
C PRO A 39 0.20 4.21 7.39
N LEU A 40 1.05 3.17 7.46
CA LEU A 40 0.87 1.95 6.67
C LEU A 40 -0.29 1.06 7.19
N PRO A 41 -0.37 0.70 8.49
CA PRO A 41 -1.52 0.02 9.07
C PRO A 41 -2.85 0.74 8.84
N LEU A 42 -2.85 2.09 8.83
CA LEU A 42 -4.06 2.85 8.54
C LEU A 42 -4.52 2.66 7.09
N LEU A 43 -3.59 2.68 6.13
CA LEU A 43 -3.93 2.38 4.73
C LEU A 43 -4.42 0.94 4.56
N ILE A 44 -3.83 -0.03 5.24
CA ILE A 44 -4.28 -1.43 5.22
C ILE A 44 -5.71 -1.53 5.73
N ALA A 45 -6.01 -0.93 6.88
CA ALA A 45 -7.34 -0.97 7.48
C ALA A 45 -8.41 -0.36 6.57
N GLU A 46 -8.07 0.69 5.81
CA GLU A 46 -9.00 1.27 4.83
C GLU A 46 -9.23 0.34 3.63
N VAL A 47 -8.18 -0.32 3.12
CA VAL A 47 -8.36 -1.33 2.06
C VAL A 47 -9.23 -2.48 2.57
N ASP A 48 -8.99 -2.97 3.78
CA ASP A 48 -9.82 -3.99 4.42
C ASP A 48 -11.28 -3.56 4.56
N GLU A 49 -11.55 -2.32 4.97
CA GLU A 49 -12.92 -1.78 5.05
C GLU A 49 -13.64 -1.83 3.69
N TYR A 50 -12.95 -1.49 2.60
CA TYR A 50 -13.51 -1.61 1.25
C TYR A 50 -13.69 -3.05 0.76
N LEU A 51 -12.88 -3.98 1.26
CA LEU A 51 -13.00 -5.41 0.94
C LEU A 51 -14.14 -6.08 1.70
N ASP A 52 -14.40 -5.64 2.93
CA ASP A 52 -15.50 -6.10 3.79
C ASP A 52 -16.86 -5.55 3.34
N ASP A 53 -16.90 -4.43 2.61
CA ASP A 53 -18.11 -3.92 1.99
C ASP A 53 -18.65 -4.89 0.92
N GLU A 54 -19.90 -5.31 1.09
CA GLU A 54 -20.59 -6.23 0.17
C GLU A 54 -20.78 -5.59 -1.21
N GLU A 55 -20.88 -4.25 -1.29
CA GLU A 55 -20.97 -3.50 -2.53
C GLU A 55 -19.65 -3.56 -3.33
N ALA A 56 -19.74 -3.65 -4.66
CA ALA A 56 -18.54 -3.65 -5.48
C ALA A 56 -17.85 -2.28 -5.39
N PRO A 57 -16.54 -2.21 -5.09
CA PRO A 57 -15.83 -0.95 -4.98
C PRO A 57 -15.91 -0.19 -6.31
N ALA A 58 -16.22 1.10 -6.24
CA ALA A 58 -16.23 1.94 -7.42
C ALA A 58 -14.80 2.13 -7.94
N LEU A 59 -14.61 2.23 -9.27
CA LEU A 59 -13.31 2.50 -9.89
C LEU A 59 -12.61 3.76 -9.31
N ALA A 60 -13.38 4.73 -8.82
CA ALA A 60 -12.85 5.91 -8.15
C ALA A 60 -12.13 5.58 -6.83
N VAL A 61 -12.58 4.56 -6.09
CA VAL A 61 -11.97 4.10 -4.83
C VAL A 61 -10.60 3.51 -5.08
N GLU A 62 -10.46 2.62 -6.07
CA GLU A 62 -9.14 2.05 -6.41
C GLU A 62 -8.13 3.10 -6.84
N ARG A 63 -8.57 4.07 -7.64
CA ARG A 63 -7.72 5.19 -8.04
C ARG A 63 -7.28 6.04 -6.85
N ASP A 64 -8.16 6.26 -5.89
CA ASP A 64 -7.81 6.98 -4.66
C ASP A 64 -6.82 6.18 -3.80
N LEU A 65 -7.09 4.89 -3.56
CA LEU A 65 -6.20 4.00 -2.83
C LEU A 65 -4.82 3.90 -3.49
N HIS A 66 -4.77 3.80 -4.82
CA HIS A 66 -3.52 3.86 -5.58
C HIS A 66 -2.78 5.17 -5.33
N ALA A 67 -3.43 6.33 -5.48
CA ALA A 67 -2.80 7.63 -5.25
C ALA A 67 -2.31 7.81 -3.79
N ARG A 68 -3.03 7.24 -2.82
CA ARG A 68 -2.62 7.24 -1.42
C ARG A 68 -1.41 6.34 -1.17
N ALA A 69 -1.39 5.14 -1.75
CA ALA A 69 -0.23 4.26 -1.71
C ALA A 69 0.99 4.89 -2.40
N GLU A 70 0.82 5.59 -3.53
CA GLU A 70 1.92 6.32 -4.18
C GLU A 70 2.47 7.44 -3.31
N ARG A 71 1.61 8.27 -2.70
CA ARG A 71 2.07 9.34 -1.79
C ARG A 71 2.71 8.79 -0.52
N LEU A 72 2.32 7.60 -0.06
CA LEU A 72 2.89 7.01 1.13
C LEU A 72 4.19 6.24 0.87
N LEU A 73 4.32 5.55 -0.27
CA LEU A 73 5.37 4.55 -0.55
C LEU A 73 6.07 4.74 -1.91
N GLY A 74 5.43 5.40 -2.86
CA GLY A 74 5.91 5.59 -4.23
C GLY A 74 6.66 6.90 -4.51
N PRO A 75 6.77 7.29 -5.79
CA PRO A 75 7.60 8.41 -6.24
C PRO A 75 6.96 9.79 -6.05
N GLN A 76 5.67 9.84 -5.69
CA GLN A 76 4.95 11.10 -5.46
C GLN A 76 5.47 11.83 -4.19
N PRO A 77 5.24 13.15 -4.09
CA PRO A 77 5.52 13.88 -2.86
C PRO A 77 4.92 13.17 -1.63
N PRO A 78 5.71 12.97 -0.56
CA PRO A 78 5.28 12.16 0.56
C PRO A 78 4.10 12.80 1.29
N SER A 79 3.07 12.01 1.58
CA SER A 79 1.98 12.44 2.48
C SER A 79 2.45 12.58 3.94
N ASP A 80 3.49 11.84 4.32
CA ASP A 80 4.14 11.91 5.63
C ASP A 80 5.66 11.81 5.47
N ALA A 81 6.35 12.91 5.75
CA ALA A 81 7.81 13.01 5.59
C ALA A 81 8.59 12.18 6.64
N VAL A 82 8.04 12.04 7.86
CA VAL A 82 8.68 11.27 8.93
C VAL A 82 8.64 9.79 8.59
N PHE A 83 7.47 9.30 8.19
CA PHE A 83 7.30 7.93 7.70
C PHE A 83 8.23 7.65 6.52
N ARG A 84 8.18 8.48 5.47
CA ARG A 84 9.00 8.30 4.24
C ARG A 84 10.49 8.18 4.57
N THR A 85 11.01 9.07 5.43
CA THR A 85 12.44 9.08 5.80
C THR A 85 12.85 7.78 6.49
N GLN A 86 12.08 7.34 7.49
CA GLN A 86 12.38 6.10 8.23
C GLN A 86 12.20 4.86 7.34
N TYR A 87 11.15 4.86 6.53
CA TYR A 87 10.85 3.81 5.57
C TYR A 87 11.98 3.63 4.54
N ASP A 88 12.48 4.72 3.95
CA ASP A 88 13.55 4.66 2.96
C ASP A 88 14.86 4.18 3.56
N ALA A 89 15.19 4.61 4.79
CA ALA A 89 16.34 4.10 5.52
C ALA A 89 16.23 2.59 5.76
N LEU A 90 15.05 2.12 6.19
CA LEU A 90 14.77 0.70 6.41
C LEU A 90 14.86 -0.10 5.11
N ARG A 91 14.28 0.41 4.03
CA ARG A 91 14.29 -0.20 2.69
C ARG A 91 15.71 -0.33 2.15
N ALA A 92 16.55 0.67 2.34
CA ALA A 92 17.96 0.63 1.93
C ALA A 92 18.79 -0.35 2.77
N ALA A 93 18.46 -0.52 4.06
CA ALA A 93 19.21 -1.37 4.98
C ALA A 93 18.78 -2.85 4.98
N HIS A 94 17.53 -3.15 4.62
CA HIS A 94 16.93 -4.48 4.76
C HIS A 94 16.41 -5.04 3.43
N PRO A 95 17.07 -6.08 2.85
CA PRO A 95 16.66 -6.67 1.58
C PRO A 95 15.21 -7.17 1.54
N ALA A 96 14.70 -7.72 2.66
CA ALA A 96 13.31 -8.18 2.74
C ALA A 96 12.30 -7.03 2.56
N VAL A 97 12.61 -5.83 3.07
CA VAL A 97 11.78 -4.64 2.92
C VAL A 97 11.85 -4.13 1.47
N ALA A 98 13.03 -4.16 0.84
CA ALA A 98 13.20 -3.81 -0.57
C ALA A 98 12.40 -4.75 -1.49
N SER A 99 12.48 -6.07 -1.28
CA SER A 99 11.71 -7.03 -2.09
C SER A 99 10.20 -6.88 -1.89
N ALA A 100 9.74 -6.65 -0.66
CA ALA A 100 8.32 -6.40 -0.40
C ALA A 100 7.83 -5.10 -1.06
N HIS A 101 8.68 -4.06 -1.08
CA HIS A 101 8.39 -2.82 -1.79
C HIS A 101 8.29 -3.03 -3.30
N GLU A 102 9.22 -3.77 -3.90
CA GLU A 102 9.17 -4.09 -5.35
C GLU A 102 7.92 -4.89 -5.72
N ALA A 103 7.52 -5.85 -4.88
CA ALA A 103 6.28 -6.59 -5.05
C ALA A 103 5.05 -5.67 -4.99
N LEU A 104 5.03 -4.72 -4.04
CA LEU A 104 3.97 -3.71 -3.96
C LEU A 104 3.91 -2.85 -5.23
N LEU A 105 5.05 -2.37 -5.75
CA LEU A 105 5.08 -1.59 -6.98
C LEU A 105 4.55 -2.39 -8.18
N HIS A 106 4.82 -3.70 -8.25
CA HIS A 106 4.29 -4.57 -9.29
C HIS A 106 2.76 -4.70 -9.22
N VAL A 107 2.18 -4.74 -8.02
CA VAL A 107 0.73 -4.74 -7.83
C VAL A 107 0.14 -3.37 -8.16
N MET A 108 0.76 -2.28 -7.69
CA MET A 108 0.30 -0.92 -7.98
C MET A 108 0.30 -0.61 -9.49
N ALA A 109 1.27 -1.13 -10.24
CA ALA A 109 1.32 -0.97 -11.70
C ALA A 109 0.16 -1.67 -12.43
N GLN A 110 -0.54 -2.60 -11.77
CA GLN A 110 -1.73 -3.29 -12.31
C GLN A 110 -3.03 -2.57 -11.93
N LEU A 111 -3.02 -1.73 -10.88
CA LEU A 111 -4.17 -0.95 -10.49
C LEU A 111 -4.44 0.19 -11.47
N PRO A 112 -5.72 0.57 -11.67
CA PRO A 112 -6.05 1.75 -12.45
C PRO A 112 -5.40 2.99 -11.82
N ALA A 113 -4.49 3.62 -12.57
CA ALA A 113 -3.89 4.89 -12.15
C ALA A 113 -4.95 5.98 -12.00
N HIS A 114 -4.79 6.82 -10.98
CA HIS A 114 -5.51 8.08 -10.92
C HIS A 114 -5.04 8.94 -12.11
N PRO A 115 -5.92 9.46 -12.97
CA PRO A 115 -5.49 10.37 -14.02
C PRO A 115 -4.82 11.57 -13.34
N MET A 116 -3.53 11.77 -13.61
CA MET A 116 -2.83 12.96 -13.15
C MET A 116 -3.58 14.17 -13.73
N ALA A 117 -4.14 14.99 -12.84
CA ALA A 117 -4.75 16.27 -13.19
C ALA A 117 -3.69 17.28 -13.64
#